data_AF-A0A452FEE7-F1
#
_entry.id   AF-A0A452FEE7-F1
#
_cell.length_a   1.000
_cell.length_b   1.000
_cell.length_c   1.000
_cell.angle_alpha   90.00
_cell.angle_beta   90.00
_cell.angle_gamma   90.00
#
_symmetry.space_group_name_H-M   'P 1'
#
loop_
_entity.id
_entity.type
_entity.pdbx_description
1 polymer ?
#
loop_
_entity_poly.entity_id
_entity_poly.type
_entity_poly.pdbx_seq_one_letter_code
_entity_poly.pdbx_strand_id
1 'polypeptide(L)'
;MQPVTSELPVNMENLPINGGSGQSFGYTLYETTITVSGVLTALVRDRGQVFLDTYFLGTLDYKRNTIVIPMVQGFTTLRILVENCGRVNYGDSIDQQRKGIIGNVYLNDSPLKKFRIYSLEMDRSFLQRFTADKWKPLTEEPVFPAFFLGALSVSDSPCDTFVKLEGWEKGVVFINNQNLGRYWNVGPQETLYLPGVWLDVGLNKIIVFEEKMAQQIIQFVDTPNLGQHEYVH
;
A
#
# COMPACT_ATOMS: atom_id res chain seq x y z
N MET A 1 15.27 -2.94 5.17
CA MET A 1 15.20 -1.75 4.29
C MET A 1 15.81 -0.59 5.06
N GLN A 2 16.78 0.12 4.50
CA GLN A 2 17.34 1.29 5.18
C GLN A 2 16.38 2.48 4.99
N PRO A 3 15.92 3.13 6.07
CA PRO A 3 15.11 4.33 5.95
C PRO A 3 15.95 5.53 5.53
N VAL A 4 15.30 6.48 4.84
CA VAL A 4 15.79 7.87 4.78
C VAL A 4 15.44 8.53 6.11
N THR A 5 16.41 9.16 6.77
CA THR A 5 16.15 9.99 7.95
C THR A 5 16.06 11.45 7.54
N SER A 6 15.10 12.18 8.12
CA SER A 6 14.91 13.61 7.84
C SER A 6 14.32 14.31 9.04
N GLU A 7 14.69 15.59 9.24
CA GLU A 7 14.11 16.39 10.33
C GLU A 7 12.62 16.68 10.07
N LEU A 8 12.22 16.84 8.81
CA LEU A 8 10.83 17.08 8.40
C LEU A 8 10.34 15.95 7.48
N PRO A 9 9.02 15.74 7.32
CA PRO A 9 8.49 14.85 6.29
C PRO A 9 8.99 15.28 4.91
N VAL A 10 9.28 14.29 4.05
CA VAL A 10 9.67 14.52 2.65
C VAL A 10 8.69 13.76 1.76
N ASN A 11 8.05 14.45 0.82
CA ASN A 11 7.17 13.83 -0.16
C ASN A 11 7.97 12.86 -1.06
N MET A 12 7.27 11.90 -1.66
CA MET A 12 7.91 10.71 -2.23
C MET A 12 8.90 11.04 -3.35
N GLU A 13 8.62 12.05 -4.18
CA GLU A 13 9.49 12.45 -5.30
C GLU A 13 10.77 13.17 -4.86
N ASN A 14 10.80 13.75 -3.65
CA ASN A 14 11.96 14.50 -3.15
C ASN A 14 12.84 13.63 -2.23
N LEU A 15 12.53 12.35 -2.07
CA LEU A 15 13.38 11.44 -1.32
C LEU A 15 14.76 11.32 -2.00
N PRO A 16 15.88 11.33 -1.25
CA PRO A 16 17.23 11.20 -1.79
C PRO A 16 17.55 9.73 -2.13
N ILE A 17 16.72 9.12 -2.96
CA ILE A 17 16.84 7.73 -3.42
C ILE A 17 16.87 7.70 -4.96
N ASN A 18 17.13 6.52 -5.55
CA ASN A 18 17.08 6.32 -7.00
C ASN A 18 17.91 7.35 -7.79
N GLY A 19 19.13 7.63 -7.31
CA GLY A 19 20.01 8.61 -7.96
C GLY A 19 19.49 10.05 -7.92
N GLY A 20 18.61 10.39 -6.98
CA GLY A 20 18.00 11.72 -6.84
C GLY A 20 16.67 11.90 -7.56
N SER A 21 16.14 10.86 -8.21
CA SER A 21 14.81 10.91 -8.85
C SER A 21 13.65 10.64 -7.88
N GLY A 22 13.96 10.26 -6.64
CA GLY A 22 12.95 9.96 -5.62
C GLY A 22 12.15 8.71 -5.90
N GLN A 23 11.03 8.57 -5.20
CA GLN A 23 10.08 7.47 -5.34
C GLN A 23 8.97 7.85 -6.31
N SER A 24 8.76 7.02 -7.33
CA SER A 24 7.74 7.27 -8.36
C SER A 24 6.35 6.72 -8.02
N PHE A 25 6.29 5.49 -7.47
CA PHE A 25 5.05 4.74 -7.26
C PHE A 25 5.05 3.97 -5.93
N GLY A 26 3.91 3.34 -5.63
CA GLY A 26 3.75 2.46 -4.48
C GLY A 26 3.34 3.21 -3.23
N TYR A 27 3.94 2.82 -2.11
CA TYR A 27 3.61 3.29 -0.77
C TYR A 27 4.83 3.90 -0.09
N THR A 28 4.62 4.82 0.83
CA THR A 28 5.68 5.41 1.65
C THR A 28 5.27 5.34 3.11
N LEU A 29 6.08 4.69 3.94
CA LEU A 29 5.86 4.66 5.39
C LEU A 29 6.66 5.77 6.04
N TYR A 30 5.95 6.70 6.69
CA TYR A 30 6.54 7.76 7.51
C TYR A 30 6.44 7.34 8.97
N GLU A 31 7.55 7.41 9.69
CA GLU A 31 7.61 7.00 11.08
C GLU A 31 8.31 8.06 11.92
N THR A 32 7.73 8.42 13.06
CA THR A 32 8.34 9.29 14.08
C THR A 32 7.93 8.83 15.47
N THR A 33 8.45 9.48 16.51
CA THR A 33 8.13 9.18 17.91
C THR A 33 7.42 10.36 18.54
N ILE A 34 6.34 10.08 19.26
CA ILE A 34 5.56 11.06 20.01
C ILE A 34 5.54 10.69 21.50
N THR A 35 5.27 11.67 22.36
CA THR A 35 5.18 11.49 23.82
C THR A 35 3.93 12.09 24.44
N VAL A 36 3.06 12.69 23.61
CA VAL A 36 1.84 13.37 24.02
C VAL A 36 0.67 12.92 23.15
N SER A 37 -0.52 13.01 23.70
CA SER A 37 -1.79 12.74 23.01
C SER A 37 -2.36 14.01 22.38
N GLY A 38 -3.41 13.87 21.57
CA GLY A 38 -4.13 15.02 21.04
C GLY A 38 -4.55 14.85 19.59
N VAL A 39 -4.51 15.92 18.80
CA VAL A 39 -4.96 15.90 17.40
C VAL A 39 -3.76 15.92 16.48
N LEU A 40 -3.61 14.84 15.70
CA LEU A 40 -2.69 14.76 14.59
C LEU A 40 -3.32 15.44 13.37
N THR A 41 -2.58 16.35 12.74
CA THR A 41 -2.96 17.00 11.48
C THR A 41 -1.87 16.75 10.43
N ALA A 42 -2.27 16.22 9.28
CA ALA A 42 -1.36 15.99 8.15
C ALA A 42 -2.11 16.04 6.82
N LEU A 43 -1.48 16.62 5.81
CA LEU A 43 -1.95 16.55 4.44
C LEU A 43 -1.26 15.37 3.75
N VAL A 44 -2.05 14.40 3.30
CA VAL A 44 -1.55 13.25 2.56
C VAL A 44 -2.07 13.28 1.13
N ARG A 45 -1.27 12.77 0.20
CA ARG A 45 -1.68 12.47 -1.17
C ARG A 45 -1.26 11.04 -1.51
N ASP A 46 -2.18 10.08 -1.63
CA ASP A 46 -3.64 10.25 -1.73
C ASP A 46 -4.39 9.75 -0.51
N ARG A 47 -3.91 8.67 0.10
CA ARG A 47 -4.55 8.01 1.25
C ARG A 47 -3.49 7.59 2.26
N GLY A 48 -3.67 7.94 3.54
CA GLY A 48 -2.70 7.68 4.61
C GLY A 48 -3.30 6.92 5.78
N GLN A 49 -2.94 5.67 6.01
CA GLN A 49 -3.33 4.94 7.21
C GLN A 49 -2.44 5.35 8.39
N VAL A 50 -3.05 5.76 9.50
CA VAL A 50 -2.35 6.19 10.71
C VAL A 50 -2.37 5.07 11.75
N PHE A 51 -1.19 4.74 12.26
CA PHE A 51 -1.02 3.74 13.31
C PHE A 51 -0.24 4.32 14.48
N LEU A 52 -0.61 3.90 15.67
CA LEU A 52 0.16 4.08 16.89
C LEU A 52 0.72 2.73 17.30
N ASP A 53 2.04 2.60 17.25
CA ASP A 53 2.75 1.34 17.17
C ASP A 53 2.19 0.44 16.04
N THR A 54 1.44 -0.60 16.37
CA THR A 54 0.76 -1.49 15.41
C THR A 54 -0.75 -1.26 15.36
N TYR A 55 -1.29 -0.41 16.22
CA TYR A 55 -2.73 -0.18 16.34
C TYR A 55 -3.21 0.87 15.34
N PHE A 56 -4.16 0.49 14.48
CA PHE A 56 -4.76 1.37 13.49
C PHE A 56 -5.70 2.40 14.14
N LEU A 57 -5.49 3.69 13.85
CA LEU A 57 -6.30 4.79 14.37
C LEU A 57 -7.30 5.36 13.36
N GLY A 58 -7.02 5.20 12.07
CA GLY A 58 -7.88 5.72 11.01
C GLY A 58 -7.10 6.10 9.75
N THR A 59 -7.81 6.70 8.81
CA THR A 59 -7.29 7.07 7.49
C THR A 59 -7.37 8.58 7.29
N LEU A 60 -6.30 9.14 6.75
CA LEU A 60 -6.21 10.47 6.19
C LEU A 60 -6.44 10.42 4.68
N ASP A 61 -7.13 11.41 4.13
CA ASP A 61 -7.34 11.61 2.70
C ASP A 61 -7.62 13.09 2.39
N TYR A 62 -8.07 13.40 1.17
CA TYR A 62 -8.42 14.76 0.77
C TYR A 62 -9.53 15.44 1.60
N LYS A 63 -10.42 14.65 2.21
CA LYS A 63 -11.54 15.14 3.02
C LYS A 63 -11.21 15.14 4.51
N ARG A 64 -10.34 14.23 4.95
CA ARG A 64 -9.96 14.06 6.35
C ARG A 64 -8.47 14.24 6.54
N ASN A 65 -8.08 15.37 7.10
CA ASN A 65 -6.70 15.72 7.41
C ASN A 65 -6.34 15.57 8.91
N THR A 66 -7.27 15.08 9.75
CA THR A 66 -7.05 14.93 11.19
C THR A 66 -7.39 13.54 11.73
N ILE A 67 -6.60 13.11 12.72
CA ILE A 67 -6.79 11.88 13.50
C ILE A 67 -6.58 12.19 14.99
N VAL A 68 -7.44 11.64 15.85
CA VAL A 68 -7.27 11.75 17.31
C VAL A 68 -6.26 10.69 17.75
N ILE A 69 -5.19 11.13 18.41
CA ILE A 69 -4.21 10.29 19.08
C ILE A 69 -4.70 10.02 20.51
N PRO A 70 -4.96 8.76 20.89
CA PRO A 70 -5.44 8.40 22.23
C PRO A 70 -4.36 8.66 23.29
N MET A 71 -4.67 8.35 24.55
CA MET A 71 -3.71 8.45 25.64
C MET A 71 -2.44 7.66 25.33
N VAL A 72 -1.29 8.33 25.28
CA VAL A 72 0.03 7.70 25.10
C VAL A 72 0.78 7.69 26.41
N GLN A 73 1.56 6.63 26.65
CA GLN A 73 2.45 6.52 27.81
C GLN A 73 3.89 6.39 27.30
N GLY A 74 4.73 7.37 27.66
CA GLY A 74 6.13 7.38 27.26
C GLY A 74 6.33 7.63 25.76
N PHE A 75 7.41 7.05 25.21
CA PHE A 75 7.74 7.17 23.80
C PHE A 75 6.95 6.14 22.98
N THR A 76 6.13 6.62 22.07
CA THR A 76 5.28 5.76 21.22
C THR A 76 5.57 6.03 19.76
N THR A 77 5.55 4.98 18.93
CA THR A 77 5.85 5.13 17.51
C THR A 77 4.61 5.55 16.74
N LEU A 78 4.64 6.71 16.09
CA LEU A 78 3.60 7.12 15.15
C LEU A 78 4.00 6.70 13.74
N ARG A 79 3.11 6.02 13.04
CA ARG A 79 3.30 5.57 11.66
C ARG A 79 2.20 6.11 10.75
N ILE A 80 2.57 6.59 9.58
CA ILE A 80 1.63 6.99 8.52
C ILE A 80 2.05 6.25 7.24
N LEU A 81 1.27 5.24 6.85
CA LEU A 81 1.47 4.52 5.59
C LEU A 81 0.67 5.22 4.50
N VAL A 82 1.37 5.92 3.60
CA VAL A 82 0.75 6.70 2.52
C VAL A 82 0.82 5.95 1.20
N GLU A 83 -0.32 5.77 0.56
CA GLU A 83 -0.45 5.24 -0.78
C GLU A 83 -0.49 6.39 -1.81
N ASN A 84 0.28 6.25 -2.89
CA ASN A 84 0.05 7.01 -4.12
C ASN A 84 -0.97 6.24 -4.98
N CYS A 85 -2.20 6.74 -5.09
CA CYS A 85 -3.31 6.13 -5.84
C CYS A 85 -3.25 6.39 -7.34
N GLY A 86 -2.27 7.15 -7.81
CA GLY A 86 -2.13 7.59 -9.20
C GLY A 86 -2.08 9.11 -9.28
N ARG A 87 -1.27 9.63 -10.19
CA ARG A 87 -1.22 11.07 -10.49
C ARG A 87 -2.35 11.41 -11.44
N VAL A 88 -3.02 12.53 -11.20
CA VAL A 88 -3.97 13.11 -12.16
C VAL A 88 -3.27 13.28 -13.51
N ASN A 89 -3.94 12.84 -14.58
CA ASN A 89 -3.39 12.79 -15.95
C ASN A 89 -4.08 13.76 -16.92
N TYR A 90 -4.93 14.68 -16.43
CA TYR A 90 -5.59 15.70 -17.23
C TYR A 90 -5.84 16.99 -16.41
N GLY A 91 -6.03 18.11 -17.10
CA GLY A 91 -6.42 19.39 -16.49
C GLY A 91 -5.30 20.12 -15.73
N ASP A 92 -5.66 21.22 -15.07
CA ASP A 92 -4.70 22.20 -14.54
C ASP A 92 -3.98 21.75 -13.25
N SER A 93 -4.39 20.62 -12.66
CA SER A 93 -3.82 20.11 -11.41
C SER A 93 -2.62 19.17 -11.60
N ILE A 94 -2.14 18.98 -12.84
CA ILE A 94 -1.03 18.06 -13.17
C ILE A 94 0.27 18.46 -12.43
N ASP A 95 0.58 19.75 -12.36
CA ASP A 95 1.81 20.23 -11.69
C ASP A 95 1.78 20.06 -10.17
N GLN A 96 0.59 19.84 -9.61
CA GLN A 96 0.38 19.69 -8.17
C GLN A 96 0.40 18.22 -7.73
N GLN A 97 0.80 17.27 -8.59
CA GLN A 97 0.71 15.82 -8.32
C GLN A 97 1.89 15.22 -7.53
N ARG A 98 2.50 15.99 -6.63
CA ARG A 98 3.40 15.42 -5.62
C ARG A 98 2.61 14.55 -4.64
N LYS A 99 3.20 13.43 -4.22
CA LYS A 99 2.54 12.37 -3.43
C LYS A 99 3.29 12.06 -2.14
N GLY A 100 2.67 11.32 -1.23
CA GLY A 100 3.17 11.14 0.14
C GLY A 100 2.60 12.20 1.08
N ILE A 101 3.37 12.62 2.08
CA ILE A 101 2.99 13.73 2.97
C ILE A 101 3.33 15.07 2.29
N ILE A 102 2.38 15.99 2.26
CA ILE A 102 2.53 17.33 1.68
C ILE A 102 2.72 18.35 2.80
N GLY A 103 3.93 18.88 2.92
CA GLY A 103 4.29 19.80 4.00
C GLY A 103 4.58 19.08 5.33
N ASN A 104 4.31 19.76 6.43
CA ASN A 104 4.60 19.25 7.77
C ASN A 104 3.45 18.42 8.35
N VAL A 105 3.79 17.59 9.34
CA VAL A 105 2.84 16.89 10.21
C VAL A 105 2.82 17.60 11.56
N TYR A 106 1.64 17.83 12.11
CA TYR A 106 1.46 18.52 13.39
C TYR A 106 0.77 17.64 14.40
N LEU A 107 1.14 17.80 15.68
CA LEU A 107 0.42 17.25 16.81
C LEU A 107 0.13 18.39 17.79
N ASN A 108 -1.15 18.70 18.03
CA ASN A 108 -1.57 19.89 18.79
C ASN A 108 -0.87 21.16 18.28
N ASP A 109 -0.94 21.39 16.97
CA ASP A 109 -0.34 22.53 16.26
C ASP A 109 1.20 22.65 16.36
N SER A 110 1.87 21.69 17.00
CA SER A 110 3.33 21.61 17.09
C SER A 110 3.87 20.68 15.99
N PRO A 111 4.86 21.12 15.18
CA PRO A 111 5.38 20.30 14.10
C PRO A 111 6.16 19.09 14.65
N LEU A 112 5.81 17.90 14.15
CA LEU A 112 6.56 16.69 14.40
C LEU A 112 7.84 16.68 13.56
N LYS A 113 8.86 15.99 14.09
CA LYS A 113 10.24 16.00 13.56
C LYS A 113 10.85 14.60 13.56
N LYS A 114 12.08 14.48 13.06
CA LYS A 114 12.90 13.25 13.11
C LYS A 114 12.21 12.03 12.49
N PHE A 115 11.79 12.18 11.24
CA PHE A 115 11.15 11.13 10.48
C PHE A 115 12.16 10.08 9.99
N ARG A 116 11.77 8.81 10.12
CA ARG A 116 12.27 7.69 9.32
C ARG A 116 11.27 7.43 8.19
N ILE A 117 11.73 7.44 6.96
CA ILE A 117 10.89 7.31 5.77
C ILE A 117 11.33 6.09 4.98
N TYR A 118 10.39 5.16 4.74
CA TYR A 118 10.64 3.93 4.02
C TYR A 118 9.90 3.95 2.68
N SER A 119 10.63 3.74 1.59
CA SER A 119 10.09 3.64 0.24
C SER A 119 9.65 2.20 -0.07
N LEU A 120 8.37 2.02 -0.35
CA LEU A 120 7.79 0.75 -0.78
C LEU A 120 7.40 0.85 -2.25
N GLU A 121 8.37 0.67 -3.14
CA GLU A 121 8.21 0.91 -4.58
C GLU A 121 7.32 -0.11 -5.30
N MET A 122 7.08 -1.27 -4.68
CA MET A 122 6.23 -2.34 -5.23
C MET A 122 6.64 -2.79 -6.64
N ASP A 123 7.92 -2.68 -6.97
CA ASP A 123 8.50 -3.16 -8.22
C ASP A 123 9.15 -4.55 -8.03
N ARG A 124 9.64 -5.13 -9.13
CA ARG A 124 10.29 -6.45 -9.08
C ARG A 124 11.50 -6.45 -8.14
N SER A 125 12.32 -5.39 -8.15
CA SER A 125 13.53 -5.30 -7.32
C SER A 125 13.19 -5.24 -5.83
N PHE A 126 12.13 -4.52 -5.46
CA PHE A 126 11.58 -4.45 -4.12
C PHE A 126 11.18 -5.84 -3.60
N LEU A 127 10.44 -6.61 -4.41
CA LEU A 127 9.90 -7.93 -4.05
C LEU A 127 10.98 -9.02 -3.96
N GLN A 128 12.04 -8.91 -4.75
CA GLN A 128 13.17 -9.84 -4.69
C GLN A 128 13.89 -9.83 -3.34
N ARG A 129 13.65 -8.82 -2.50
CA ARG A 129 14.18 -8.74 -1.13
C ARG A 129 13.46 -9.66 -0.15
N PHE A 130 12.30 -10.21 -0.51
CA PHE A 130 11.57 -11.16 0.32
C PHE A 130 12.13 -12.58 0.14
N THR A 131 13.15 -12.88 0.94
CA THR A 131 13.75 -14.20 1.05
C THR A 131 12.89 -15.15 1.88
N ALA A 132 13.12 -16.47 1.76
CA ALA A 132 12.30 -17.51 2.39
C ALA A 132 12.14 -17.31 3.92
N ASP A 133 13.19 -16.84 4.61
CA ASP A 133 13.21 -16.58 6.06
C ASP A 133 12.31 -15.42 6.52
N LYS A 134 11.81 -14.60 5.59
CA LYS A 134 10.92 -13.47 5.91
C LYS A 134 9.46 -13.88 6.02
N TRP A 135 9.11 -15.02 5.44
CA TRP A 135 7.74 -15.52 5.46
C TRP A 135 7.49 -16.29 6.75
N LYS A 136 6.37 -15.99 7.39
CA LYS A 136 5.91 -16.69 8.58
C LYS A 136 4.57 -17.35 8.28
N PRO A 137 4.31 -18.56 8.81
CA PRO A 137 2.99 -19.17 8.70
C PRO A 137 1.93 -18.22 9.24
N LEU A 138 0.81 -18.13 8.52
CA LEU A 138 -0.34 -17.37 8.98
C LEU A 138 -1.08 -18.20 10.04
N THR A 139 -1.27 -17.64 11.23
CA THR A 139 -1.96 -18.33 12.33
C THR A 139 -3.40 -17.85 12.53
N GLU A 140 -3.72 -16.64 12.08
CA GLU A 140 -5.02 -15.97 12.22
C GLU A 140 -5.27 -15.05 11.01
N GLU A 141 -6.52 -14.63 10.81
CA GLU A 141 -6.85 -13.60 9.81
C GLU A 141 -6.27 -12.24 10.24
N PRO A 142 -5.28 -11.71 9.50
CA PRO A 142 -4.56 -10.52 9.92
C PRO A 142 -5.34 -9.27 9.55
N VAL A 143 -5.45 -8.35 10.51
CA VAL A 143 -6.14 -7.07 10.35
C VAL A 143 -5.15 -5.90 10.34
N PHE A 144 -4.19 -5.93 9.41
CA PHE A 144 -3.14 -4.91 9.25
C PHE A 144 -2.46 -4.99 7.87
N PRO A 145 -1.78 -3.92 7.43
CA PRO A 145 -1.03 -3.94 6.18
C PRO A 145 0.10 -4.98 6.19
N ALA A 146 0.08 -5.93 5.26
CA ALA A 146 1.11 -6.97 5.15
C ALA A 146 1.22 -7.55 3.75
N PHE A 147 2.33 -8.26 3.53
CA PHE A 147 2.52 -9.09 2.35
C PHE A 147 2.17 -10.54 2.69
N PHE A 148 1.39 -11.16 1.81
CA PHE A 148 0.95 -12.54 1.88
C PHE A 148 1.57 -13.32 0.74
N LEU A 149 2.10 -14.50 1.03
CA LEU A 149 2.68 -15.41 0.05
C LEU A 149 1.75 -16.61 -0.13
N GLY A 150 1.33 -16.83 -1.37
CA GLY A 150 0.63 -18.03 -1.80
C GLY A 150 1.32 -18.64 -3.02
N ALA A 151 0.78 -19.76 -3.48
CA ALA A 151 1.27 -20.43 -4.67
C ALA A 151 0.10 -20.97 -5.52
N LEU A 152 0.27 -20.90 -6.83
CA LEU A 152 -0.65 -21.46 -7.83
C LEU A 152 0.08 -22.57 -8.59
N SER A 153 -0.45 -23.80 -8.57
CA SER A 153 0.10 -24.89 -9.38
C SER A 153 -0.61 -24.95 -10.73
N VAL A 154 0.15 -24.93 -11.82
CA VAL A 154 -0.34 -25.01 -13.20
C VAL A 154 0.19 -26.31 -13.82
N SER A 155 -0.69 -27.27 -14.14
CA SER A 155 -0.30 -28.59 -14.67
C SER A 155 0.02 -28.58 -16.17
N ASP A 156 -0.79 -27.87 -16.94
CA ASP A 156 -0.78 -27.88 -18.40
C ASP A 156 -0.21 -26.57 -18.95
N SER A 157 -0.33 -26.36 -20.26
CA SER A 157 0.03 -25.08 -20.87
C SER A 157 -0.70 -23.93 -20.17
N PRO A 158 0.01 -22.90 -19.69
CA PRO A 158 -0.62 -21.76 -19.05
C PRO A 158 -1.61 -21.05 -19.98
N CYS A 159 -2.76 -20.70 -19.42
CA CYS A 159 -3.81 -19.95 -20.10
C CYS A 159 -4.08 -18.65 -19.36
N ASP A 160 -4.69 -17.69 -20.05
CA ASP A 160 -5.22 -16.48 -19.43
C ASP A 160 -6.25 -16.84 -18.36
N THR A 161 -6.28 -16.06 -17.27
CA THR A 161 -7.22 -16.22 -16.16
C THR A 161 -7.47 -14.88 -15.47
N PHE A 162 -8.33 -14.87 -14.46
CA PHE A 162 -8.67 -13.68 -13.69
C PHE A 162 -8.53 -13.96 -12.19
N VAL A 163 -7.72 -13.16 -11.50
CA VAL A 163 -7.54 -13.23 -10.05
C VAL A 163 -8.72 -12.59 -9.36
N LYS A 164 -9.40 -13.34 -8.50
CA LYS A 164 -10.52 -12.89 -7.65
C LYS A 164 -10.12 -12.97 -6.19
N LEU A 165 -10.23 -11.83 -5.48
CA LEU A 165 -9.84 -11.68 -4.08
C LEU A 165 -11.07 -11.47 -3.18
N GLU A 166 -11.93 -12.47 -3.13
CA GLU A 166 -13.15 -12.42 -2.30
C GLU A 166 -12.81 -12.37 -0.80
N GLY A 167 -13.43 -11.44 -0.07
CA GLY A 167 -13.19 -11.20 1.36
C GLY A 167 -11.91 -10.43 1.68
N TRP A 168 -11.05 -10.16 0.69
CA TRP A 168 -9.98 -9.17 0.81
C TRP A 168 -10.54 -7.76 0.64
N GLU A 169 -9.84 -6.74 1.11
CA GLU A 169 -10.34 -5.36 1.09
C GLU A 169 -9.67 -4.51 0.01
N LYS A 170 -8.35 -4.32 0.11
CA LYS A 170 -7.64 -3.39 -0.78
C LYS A 170 -6.15 -3.69 -0.79
N GLY A 171 -5.57 -3.69 -1.99
CA GLY A 171 -4.16 -3.99 -2.10
C GLY A 171 -3.61 -4.07 -3.52
N VAL A 172 -2.51 -4.80 -3.66
CA VAL A 172 -1.77 -5.02 -4.91
C VAL A 172 -1.39 -6.49 -5.04
N VAL A 173 -1.60 -7.06 -6.22
CA VAL A 173 -1.26 -8.46 -6.52
C VAL A 173 0.01 -8.54 -7.36
N PHE A 174 0.83 -9.54 -7.08
CA PHE A 174 2.03 -9.85 -7.84
C PHE A 174 2.10 -11.33 -8.22
N ILE A 175 2.40 -11.59 -9.49
CA ILE A 175 2.57 -12.95 -10.04
C ILE A 175 4.01 -13.09 -10.49
N ASN A 176 4.75 -14.04 -9.92
CA ASN A 176 6.18 -14.25 -10.24
C ASN A 176 7.02 -12.95 -10.16
N ASN A 177 6.73 -12.14 -9.12
CA ASN A 177 7.30 -10.80 -8.87
C ASN A 177 6.94 -9.72 -9.91
N GLN A 178 5.96 -9.95 -10.76
CA GLN A 178 5.40 -8.94 -11.69
C GLN A 178 4.16 -8.33 -11.06
N ASN A 179 4.06 -7.01 -11.05
CA ASN A 179 2.92 -6.29 -10.49
C ASN A 179 1.72 -6.39 -11.43
N LEU A 180 0.67 -7.08 -10.99
CA LEU A 180 -0.56 -7.29 -11.74
C LEU A 180 -1.47 -6.06 -11.69
N GLY A 181 -1.36 -5.28 -10.61
CA GLY A 181 -2.18 -4.10 -10.38
C GLY A 181 -2.88 -4.12 -9.03
N ARG A 182 -3.75 -3.13 -8.85
CA ARG A 182 -4.47 -2.87 -7.61
C ARG A 182 -5.84 -3.54 -7.65
N TYR A 183 -6.29 -4.07 -6.52
CA TYR A 183 -7.69 -4.42 -6.31
C TYR A 183 -8.26 -3.58 -5.17
N TRP A 184 -9.58 -3.39 -5.20
CA TRP A 184 -10.32 -2.76 -4.12
C TRP A 184 -11.75 -3.27 -4.15
N ASN A 185 -12.23 -3.79 -3.02
CA ASN A 185 -13.58 -4.34 -2.87
C ASN A 185 -14.72 -3.31 -3.09
N VAL A 186 -14.41 -2.02 -3.21
CA VAL A 186 -15.39 -0.99 -3.59
C VAL A 186 -15.84 -1.14 -5.06
N GLY A 187 -15.05 -1.82 -5.90
CA GLY A 187 -15.38 -2.04 -7.31
C GLY A 187 -15.18 -0.79 -8.19
N PRO A 188 -15.76 -0.76 -9.41
CA PRO A 188 -16.62 -1.81 -9.98
C PRO A 188 -15.84 -3.06 -10.40
N GLN A 189 -14.54 -2.94 -10.70
CA GLN A 189 -13.70 -4.09 -11.04
C GLN A 189 -13.52 -5.03 -9.84
N GLU A 190 -13.91 -6.29 -9.99
CA GLU A 190 -13.80 -7.33 -8.94
C GLU A 190 -12.72 -8.38 -9.24
N THR A 191 -12.24 -8.45 -10.48
CA THR A 191 -11.18 -9.39 -10.89
C THR A 191 -10.04 -8.71 -11.62
N LEU A 192 -8.81 -9.18 -11.42
CA LEU A 192 -7.62 -8.72 -12.15
C LEU A 192 -7.26 -9.70 -13.27
N TYR A 193 -7.15 -9.20 -14.50
CA TYR A 193 -6.68 -10.01 -15.63
C TYR A 193 -5.25 -10.47 -15.42
N LEU A 194 -5.01 -11.78 -15.52
CA LEU A 194 -3.71 -12.42 -15.46
C LEU A 194 -3.39 -13.06 -16.83
N PRO A 195 -2.45 -12.49 -17.59
CA PRO A 195 -1.96 -13.08 -18.82
C PRO A 195 -1.31 -14.45 -18.56
N GLY A 196 -1.65 -15.47 -19.34
CA GLY A 196 -1.07 -16.81 -19.24
C GLY A 196 0.44 -16.81 -19.45
N VAL A 197 0.97 -15.87 -20.24
CA VAL A 197 2.42 -15.67 -20.45
C VAL A 197 3.20 -15.23 -19.20
N TRP A 198 2.51 -14.85 -18.12
CA TRP A 198 3.14 -14.55 -16.82
C TRP A 198 3.24 -15.77 -15.90
N LEU A 199 2.63 -16.88 -16.30
CA LEU A 199 2.60 -18.14 -15.57
C LEU A 199 3.59 -19.13 -16.20
N ASP A 200 4.22 -19.92 -15.33
CA ASP A 200 5.06 -21.05 -15.69
C ASP A 200 4.26 -22.36 -15.52
N VAL A 201 4.63 -23.42 -16.26
CA VAL A 201 4.21 -24.77 -15.90
C VAL A 201 4.84 -25.13 -14.56
N GLY A 202 4.04 -25.63 -13.62
CA GLY A 202 4.44 -25.92 -12.25
C GLY A 202 4.01 -24.85 -11.26
N LEU A 203 4.87 -24.56 -10.28
CA LEU A 203 4.52 -23.71 -9.14
C LEU A 203 4.80 -22.22 -9.45
N ASN A 204 3.74 -21.42 -9.39
CA ASN A 204 3.77 -19.98 -9.58
C ASN A 204 3.67 -19.27 -8.24
N LYS A 205 4.49 -18.24 -8.04
CA LYS A 205 4.50 -17.45 -6.81
C LYS A 205 3.47 -16.34 -6.88
N ILE A 206 2.58 -16.29 -5.88
CA ILE A 206 1.57 -15.24 -5.73
C ILE A 206 1.93 -14.44 -4.48
N ILE A 207 2.16 -13.14 -4.63
CA ILE A 207 2.32 -12.23 -3.50
C ILE A 207 1.15 -11.25 -3.54
N VAL A 208 0.49 -11.03 -2.40
CA VAL A 208 -0.53 -9.99 -2.24
C VAL A 208 -0.06 -9.03 -1.16
N PHE A 209 0.04 -7.75 -1.47
CA PHE A 209 0.02 -6.72 -0.43
C PHE A 209 -1.43 -6.36 -0.15
N GLU A 210 -1.89 -6.51 1.10
CA GLU A 210 -3.23 -6.14 1.56
C GLU A 210 -3.11 -5.13 2.68
N GLU A 211 -3.98 -4.11 2.70
CA GLU A 211 -3.90 -2.95 3.59
C GLU A 211 -4.65 -3.09 4.91
N LYS A 212 -5.64 -3.98 4.98
CA LYS A 212 -6.59 -4.01 6.09
C LYS A 212 -7.02 -5.41 6.48
N MET A 213 -7.59 -6.21 5.58
CA MET A 213 -8.15 -7.52 5.93
C MET A 213 -7.78 -8.54 4.86
N ALA A 214 -6.98 -9.54 5.25
CA ALA A 214 -6.57 -10.61 4.35
C ALA A 214 -7.37 -11.89 4.60
N GLN A 215 -7.59 -12.65 3.53
CA GLN A 215 -8.17 -13.98 3.57
C GLN A 215 -7.10 -15.03 3.25
N GLN A 216 -7.42 -16.31 3.46
CA GLN A 216 -6.51 -17.41 3.17
C GLN A 216 -6.59 -17.90 1.73
N ILE A 217 -7.64 -17.51 0.99
CA ILE A 217 -7.95 -18.03 -0.33
C ILE A 217 -7.86 -16.91 -1.38
N ILE A 218 -7.26 -17.25 -2.51
CA ILE A 218 -7.27 -16.47 -3.75
C ILE A 218 -7.86 -17.38 -4.82
N GLN A 219 -8.85 -16.88 -5.56
CA GLN A 219 -9.52 -17.64 -6.62
C GLN A 219 -8.98 -17.21 -7.98
N PHE A 220 -8.95 -18.15 -8.92
CA PHE A 220 -8.63 -17.92 -10.33
C PHE A 220 -9.82 -18.40 -11.15
N VAL A 221 -10.42 -17.49 -11.91
CA VAL A 221 -11.66 -17.74 -12.67
C VAL A 221 -11.43 -17.54 -14.17
N ASP A 222 -12.33 -18.05 -15.00
CA ASP A 222 -12.26 -18.06 -16.45
C ASP A 222 -12.89 -16.82 -17.12
N THR A 223 -13.79 -16.12 -16.41
CA THR A 223 -14.43 -14.89 -16.89
C THR A 223 -14.14 -13.68 -16.01
N PRO A 224 -13.94 -12.48 -16.58
CA PRO A 224 -13.78 -11.27 -15.78
C PRO A 224 -15.10 -10.89 -15.09
N ASN A 225 -14.99 -10.33 -13.88
CA ASN A 225 -16.05 -9.51 -13.30
C ASN A 225 -15.56 -8.05 -13.19
N LEU A 226 -16.16 -7.18 -14.01
CA LEU A 226 -15.84 -5.76 -14.08
C LEU A 226 -16.89 -4.87 -13.39
N GLY A 227 -17.81 -5.49 -12.65
CA GLY A 227 -18.94 -4.82 -11.99
C GLY A 227 -20.15 -4.65 -12.91
N GLN A 228 -21.22 -4.07 -12.36
CA GLN A 228 -22.43 -3.78 -13.15
C GLN A 228 -22.20 -2.62 -14.10
N HIS A 229 -22.55 -2.80 -15.37
CA HIS A 229 -22.59 -1.74 -16.37
C HIS A 229 -23.84 -0.88 -16.16
N GLU A 230 -23.72 0.30 -15.54
CA GLU A 230 -24.69 1.36 -15.78
C GLU A 230 -24.33 2.03 -17.11
N TYR A 231 -25.06 1.68 -18.18
CA TYR A 231 -25.02 2.49 -19.40
C TYR A 231 -25.62 3.85 -19.06
N VAL A 232 -24.78 4.88 -19.04
CA VAL A 232 -25.23 6.26 -19.01
C VAL A 232 -25.81 6.56 -20.39
N HIS A 233 -27.14 6.54 -20.50
CA HIS A 233 -27.90 6.97 -21.68
C HIS A 233 -27.93 8.50 -21.79
#